data_AF-A0A8T6R8D3-F1
#
_entry.id   AF-A0A8T6R8D3-F1
#
_cell.length_a   1.000
_cell.length_b   1.000
_cell.length_c   1.000
_cell.angle_alpha   90.00
_cell.angle_beta   90.00
_cell.angle_gamma   90.00
#
_symmetry.space_group_name_H-M   'P 1'
#
loop_
_entity.id
_entity.type
_entity.pdbx_description
1 polymer ?
#
loop_
_entity_poly.entity_id
_entity_poly.type
_entity_poly.pdbx_seq_one_letter_code
_entity_poly.pdbx_strand_id
1 'polypeptide(L)'
;MANSRVRYFIPTFIFLLGAYYSVDMILRVTEAIPPIETYNIMNVPITIDLAVFLVAAIPAYIIEFALLAIPGAMLLLLFAKTWRAASYEINIMNIGTNFGGVRMVRRALAPALFSLSSSAQLQAPIQNFLFGGVPVIPGGMELQYRIALTLMSSLLFLLVSLALFMPTWVLNDSGIVSHLRDDKLEVRQCPDTQGVGRWVGNVLGGYALVAYPISMFEKYFWTPLSVEGAAFIASGDWMLSIIWVIGLPFLVMAFVLPAVGANELAQKRIRKRITSFASNLGSVVVLKPHIEKIDTEKALAARKKHIKKEGILETEEVAEIIISQKEFKKPKKTAKKKTSKKKK
;
A
#
# COMPACT_ATOMS: atom_id res chain seq x y z
N MET A 1 -7.97 3.41 -23.52
CA MET A 1 -6.79 2.74 -22.94
C MET A 1 -5.63 3.73 -22.99
N ALA A 2 -5.14 4.20 -21.85
CA ALA A 2 -3.97 5.09 -21.83
C ALA A 2 -2.76 4.31 -22.36
N ASN A 3 -1.98 4.93 -23.25
CA ASN A 3 -0.78 4.36 -23.85
C ASN A 3 0.15 3.82 -22.74
N SER A 4 0.63 2.58 -22.86
CA SER A 4 1.38 1.87 -21.82
C SER A 4 2.62 2.64 -21.34
N ARG A 5 3.18 3.50 -22.19
CA ARG A 5 4.31 4.40 -21.88
C ARG A 5 3.96 5.50 -20.87
N VAL A 6 2.75 6.06 -20.92
CA VAL A 6 2.31 7.13 -19.99
C VAL A 6 2.05 6.57 -18.59
N ARG A 7 1.72 5.28 -18.48
CA ARG A 7 1.41 4.60 -17.21
C ARG A 7 2.57 4.65 -16.21
N TYR A 8 3.80 4.53 -16.69
CA TYR A 8 5.01 4.48 -15.86
C TYR A 8 5.70 5.84 -15.71
N PHE A 9 5.30 6.85 -16.48
CA PHE A 9 5.94 8.16 -16.47
C PHE A 9 5.98 8.79 -15.07
N ILE A 10 4.83 8.85 -14.39
CA ILE A 10 4.74 9.45 -13.05
C ILE A 10 5.60 8.68 -12.02
N PRO A 11 5.47 7.35 -11.85
CA PRO A 11 6.36 6.59 -10.99
C PRO A 11 7.84 6.77 -11.30
N THR A 12 8.24 6.72 -12.57
CA THR A 12 9.64 6.88 -12.97
C THR A 12 10.16 8.27 -12.65
N PHE A 13 9.36 9.32 -12.90
CA PHE A 13 9.73 10.70 -12.55
C PHE A 13 9.93 10.88 -11.04
N ILE A 14 9.00 10.38 -10.23
CA ILE A 14 9.10 10.44 -8.76
C ILE A 14 10.34 9.66 -8.27
N PHE A 15 10.58 8.48 -8.85
CA PHE A 15 11.76 7.67 -8.53
C PHE A 15 13.06 8.43 -8.83
N LEU A 16 13.23 8.95 -10.04
CA LEU A 16 14.47 9.63 -10.44
C LEU A 16 14.72 10.89 -9.60
N LEU A 17 13.70 11.73 -9.43
CA LEU A 17 13.81 12.98 -8.69
C LEU A 17 14.04 12.72 -7.20
N GLY A 18 13.24 11.84 -6.59
CA GLY A 18 13.37 11.51 -5.18
C GLY A 18 14.68 10.80 -4.85
N ALA A 19 15.14 9.88 -5.70
CA ALA A 19 16.44 9.23 -5.53
C ALA A 19 17.59 10.24 -5.64
N TYR A 20 17.56 11.12 -6.66
CA TYR A 20 18.55 12.17 -6.81
C TYR A 20 18.66 13.08 -5.58
N TYR A 21 17.54 13.64 -5.12
CA TYR A 21 17.54 14.51 -3.94
C TYR A 21 17.94 13.79 -2.65
N SER A 22 17.56 12.51 -2.50
CA SER A 22 17.96 11.72 -1.32
C SER A 22 19.47 11.49 -1.30
N VAL A 23 20.04 11.11 -2.45
CA VAL A 23 21.48 10.87 -2.59
C VAL A 23 22.24 12.17 -2.37
N ASP A 24 21.86 13.25 -3.05
CA ASP A 24 22.48 14.58 -2.89
C ASP A 24 22.47 15.05 -1.43
N MET A 25 21.35 14.92 -0.73
CA MET A 25 21.24 15.29 0.69
C MET A 25 22.17 14.46 1.58
N ILE A 26 22.23 13.14 1.38
CA ILE A 26 23.09 12.26 2.17
C ILE A 26 24.56 12.58 1.90
N LEU A 27 24.95 12.78 0.64
CA LEU A 27 26.35 13.06 0.29
C LEU A 27 26.83 14.40 0.86
N ARG A 28 26.04 15.48 0.72
CA ARG A 28 26.40 16.80 1.26
C ARG A 28 26.65 16.78 2.76
N VAL A 29 25.81 16.07 3.52
CA VAL A 29 25.97 15.96 4.97
C VAL A 29 27.21 15.14 5.32
N THR A 30 27.45 14.02 4.63
CA THR A 30 28.62 13.18 4.88
C THR A 30 29.94 13.88 4.50
N GLU A 31 29.93 14.72 3.47
CA GLU A 31 31.09 15.54 3.10
C GLU A 31 31.38 16.63 4.15
N ALA A 32 30.33 17.26 4.68
CA ALA A 32 30.47 18.32 5.68
C ALA A 32 30.83 17.81 7.08
N ILE A 33 30.40 16.60 7.42
CA ILE A 33 30.67 15.93 8.70
C ILE A 33 31.47 14.67 8.38
N PRO A 34 32.81 14.78 8.29
CA PRO A 34 33.62 13.65 7.90
C PRO A 34 33.42 12.50 8.89
N PRO A 35 33.08 11.30 8.41
CA PRO A 35 32.89 10.12 9.23
C PRO A 35 34.24 9.62 9.77
N ILE A 36 34.19 8.71 10.73
CA ILE A 36 35.41 8.14 11.30
C ILE A 36 36.20 7.42 10.20
N GLU A 37 37.52 7.65 10.15
CA GLU A 37 38.46 7.08 9.17
C GLU A 37 38.45 5.54 9.08
N THR A 38 37.82 4.84 10.05
CA THR A 38 37.70 3.38 10.09
C THR A 38 36.75 2.81 9.04
N TYR A 39 35.91 3.63 8.40
CA TYR A 39 34.91 3.15 7.45
C TYR A 39 35.31 3.39 6.00
N ASN A 40 36.26 2.59 5.55
CA ASN A 40 36.68 2.57 4.16
C ASN A 40 36.64 1.14 3.63
N ILE A 41 35.45 0.67 3.25
CA ILE A 41 35.23 -0.74 2.87
C ILE A 41 35.93 -1.04 1.54
N MET A 42 35.83 -0.11 0.58
CA MET A 42 36.39 -0.28 -0.76
C MET A 42 37.71 0.48 -0.97
N ASN A 43 38.34 0.98 0.10
CA ASN A 43 39.51 1.86 0.04
C ASN A 43 39.29 3.14 -0.80
N VAL A 44 38.06 3.66 -0.83
CA VAL A 44 37.63 4.91 -1.47
C VAL A 44 37.01 5.88 -0.45
N PRO A 45 36.85 7.17 -0.75
CA PRO A 45 36.10 8.07 0.14
C PRO A 45 34.73 7.50 0.51
N ILE A 46 34.35 7.58 1.78
CA ILE A 46 33.08 7.09 2.31
C ILE A 46 31.83 7.59 1.56
N THR A 47 31.91 8.78 0.96
CA THR A 47 30.85 9.35 0.12
C THR A 47 30.59 8.47 -1.10
N ILE A 48 31.65 7.91 -1.69
CA ILE A 48 31.58 6.93 -2.78
C ILE A 48 31.01 5.61 -2.26
N ASP A 49 31.48 5.12 -1.11
CA ASP A 49 30.94 3.90 -0.49
C ASP A 49 29.41 4.02 -0.28
N LEU A 50 28.95 5.12 0.32
CA LEU A 50 27.52 5.40 0.55
C LEU A 50 26.74 5.51 -0.77
N ALA A 51 27.28 6.20 -1.78
CA ALA A 51 26.64 6.29 -3.08
C ALA A 51 26.48 4.91 -3.72
N VAL A 52 27.51 4.06 -3.65
CA VAL A 52 27.45 2.68 -4.15
C VAL A 52 26.42 1.87 -3.37
N PHE A 53 26.37 1.96 -2.04
CA PHE A 53 25.34 1.28 -1.25
C PHE A 53 23.92 1.74 -1.60
N LEU A 54 23.69 3.03 -1.81
CA LEU A 54 22.39 3.57 -2.21
C LEU A 54 21.96 3.08 -3.60
N VAL A 55 22.89 3.03 -4.55
CA VAL A 55 22.62 2.48 -5.89
C VAL A 55 22.38 0.97 -5.83
N ALA A 56 23.14 0.24 -5.01
CA ALA A 56 23.01 -1.19 -4.80
C ALA A 56 21.74 -1.58 -4.01
N ALA A 57 21.15 -0.65 -3.25
CA ALA A 57 19.90 -0.88 -2.54
C ALA A 57 18.73 -1.16 -3.50
N ILE A 58 18.69 -0.51 -4.67
CA ILE A 58 17.63 -0.71 -5.67
C ILE A 58 17.56 -2.16 -6.17
N PRO A 59 18.63 -2.78 -6.71
CA PRO A 59 18.60 -4.19 -7.08
C PRO A 59 18.40 -5.09 -5.87
N ALA A 60 18.91 -4.73 -4.68
CA ALA A 60 18.65 -5.49 -3.46
C ALA A 60 17.14 -5.57 -3.14
N TYR A 61 16.38 -4.47 -3.25
CA TYR A 61 14.92 -4.47 -3.06
C TYR A 61 14.17 -5.33 -4.10
N ILE A 62 14.68 -5.39 -5.34
CA ILE A 62 14.10 -6.23 -6.39
C ILE A 62 14.40 -7.72 -6.12
N ILE A 63 15.61 -8.04 -5.67
CA ILE A 63 15.99 -9.40 -5.28
C ILE A 63 15.17 -9.84 -4.06
N GLU A 64 15.05 -8.97 -3.05
CA GLU A 64 14.21 -9.18 -1.88
C GLU A 64 12.76 -9.47 -2.27
N PHE A 65 12.21 -8.70 -3.21
CA PHE A 65 10.89 -8.98 -3.78
C PHE A 65 10.81 -10.39 -4.38
N ALA A 66 11.77 -10.75 -5.23
CA ALA A 66 11.76 -12.04 -5.92
C ALA A 66 11.87 -13.22 -4.94
N LEU A 67 12.64 -13.06 -3.86
CA LEU A 67 12.89 -14.10 -2.87
C LEU A 67 11.78 -14.19 -1.81
N LEU A 68 11.32 -13.07 -1.26
CA LEU A 68 10.48 -13.05 -0.07
C LEU A 68 8.99 -12.85 -0.36
N ALA A 69 8.61 -12.17 -1.43
CA ALA A 69 7.21 -11.77 -1.64
C ALA A 69 6.29 -13.00 -1.83
N ILE A 70 6.71 -14.00 -2.61
CA ILE A 70 5.92 -15.21 -2.88
C ILE A 70 5.86 -16.12 -1.64
N PRO A 71 6.99 -16.52 -1.01
CA PRO A 71 6.93 -17.35 0.20
C PRO A 71 6.20 -16.66 1.34
N GLY A 72 6.44 -15.36 1.54
CA GLY A 72 5.72 -14.57 2.53
C GLY A 72 4.21 -14.54 2.26
N ALA A 73 3.78 -14.40 1.00
CA ALA A 73 2.37 -14.45 0.65
C ALA A 73 1.74 -15.83 0.94
N MET A 74 2.45 -16.92 0.65
CA MET A 74 2.01 -18.28 0.96
C MET A 74 1.87 -18.50 2.47
N LEU A 75 2.83 -18.02 3.27
CA LEU A 75 2.78 -18.09 4.73
C LEU A 75 1.61 -17.26 5.29
N LEU A 76 1.42 -16.04 4.80
CA LEU A 76 0.28 -15.21 5.19
C LEU A 76 -1.06 -15.85 4.83
N LEU A 77 -1.14 -16.51 3.67
CA LEU A 77 -2.35 -17.23 3.27
C LEU A 77 -2.63 -18.42 4.19
N LEU A 78 -1.59 -19.18 4.52
CA LEU A 78 -1.70 -20.30 5.47
C LEU A 78 -2.16 -19.82 6.85
N PHE A 79 -1.55 -18.75 7.36
CA PHE A 79 -1.93 -18.14 8.63
C PHE A 79 -3.36 -17.59 8.60
N ALA A 80 -3.74 -16.90 7.53
CA ALA A 80 -5.10 -16.40 7.38
C ALA A 80 -6.12 -17.56 7.35
N LYS A 81 -5.78 -18.66 6.68
CA LYS A 81 -6.61 -19.87 6.65
C LYS A 81 -6.76 -20.46 8.04
N THR A 82 -5.69 -20.63 8.81
CA THR A 82 -5.78 -21.25 10.15
C THR A 82 -6.48 -20.32 11.14
N TRP A 83 -6.14 -19.04 11.17
CA TRP A 83 -6.67 -18.08 12.13
C TRP A 83 -8.13 -17.70 11.87
N ARG A 84 -8.54 -17.61 10.59
CA ARG A 84 -9.90 -17.16 10.20
C ARG A 84 -10.80 -18.27 9.68
N ALA A 85 -10.35 -19.53 9.68
CA ALA A 85 -11.12 -20.67 9.20
C ALA A 85 -12.55 -20.74 9.75
N ALA A 86 -12.75 -20.39 11.02
CA ALA A 86 -14.03 -20.55 11.70
C ALA A 86 -15.13 -19.59 11.19
N SER A 87 -14.77 -18.45 10.62
CA SER A 87 -15.74 -17.40 10.24
C SER A 87 -15.65 -16.97 8.78
N TYR A 88 -14.52 -17.24 8.12
CA TYR A 88 -14.26 -16.80 6.77
C TYR A 88 -13.91 -17.97 5.86
N GLU A 89 -14.36 -17.86 4.62
CA GLU A 89 -13.93 -18.67 3.49
C GLU A 89 -12.98 -17.88 2.62
N ILE A 90 -11.96 -18.57 2.12
CA ILE A 90 -10.95 -18.01 1.22
C ILE A 90 -11.28 -18.47 -0.19
N ASN A 91 -11.55 -17.52 -1.08
CA ASN A 91 -11.90 -17.77 -2.46
C ASN A 91 -11.02 -16.96 -3.41
N ILE A 92 -10.97 -17.39 -4.66
CA ILE A 92 -10.20 -16.77 -5.73
C ILE A 92 -11.15 -15.99 -6.62
N MET A 93 -11.01 -14.67 -6.67
CA MET A 93 -11.78 -13.80 -7.56
C MET A 93 -10.90 -13.22 -8.66
N ASN A 94 -11.47 -13.05 -9.85
CA ASN A 94 -10.76 -12.38 -10.95
C ASN A 94 -10.84 -10.86 -10.81
N ILE A 95 -9.94 -10.29 -9.98
CA ILE A 95 -9.88 -8.85 -9.72
C ILE A 95 -8.50 -8.31 -10.09
N GLY A 96 -8.47 -7.10 -10.65
CA GLY A 96 -7.26 -6.26 -10.70
C GLY A 96 -6.16 -6.78 -11.62
N THR A 97 -6.44 -6.97 -12.92
CA THR A 97 -5.46 -7.44 -13.91
C THR A 97 -4.34 -6.46 -14.24
N ASN A 98 -4.47 -5.19 -13.85
CA ASN A 98 -3.51 -4.11 -14.08
C ASN A 98 -3.71 -2.98 -13.03
N PHE A 99 -2.65 -2.43 -12.45
CA PHE A 99 -2.69 -1.21 -11.63
C PHE A 99 -1.95 0.00 -12.26
N GLY A 100 -2.66 1.09 -12.53
CA GLY A 100 -2.09 2.31 -13.15
C GLY A 100 -1.05 3.03 -12.28
N GLY A 101 -0.30 3.97 -12.86
CA GLY A 101 0.78 4.69 -12.15
C GLY A 101 0.36 5.34 -10.84
N VAL A 102 -0.84 5.92 -10.76
CA VAL A 102 -1.39 6.50 -9.52
C VAL A 102 -1.53 5.43 -8.41
N ARG A 103 -1.92 4.20 -8.76
CA ARG A 103 -2.02 3.11 -7.79
C ARG A 103 -0.64 2.64 -7.33
N MET A 104 0.38 2.68 -8.20
CA MET A 104 1.76 2.37 -7.82
C MET A 104 2.27 3.36 -6.76
N VAL A 105 2.05 4.66 -7.00
CA VAL A 105 2.41 5.73 -6.05
C VAL A 105 1.67 5.56 -4.72
N ARG A 106 0.35 5.32 -4.76
CA ARG A 106 -0.42 5.10 -3.52
C ARG A 106 0.05 3.88 -2.73
N ARG A 107 0.51 2.83 -3.41
CA ARG A 107 1.02 1.60 -2.78
C ARG A 107 2.37 1.80 -2.12
N ALA A 108 3.21 2.69 -2.66
CA ALA A 108 4.51 3.04 -2.11
C ALA A 108 4.41 3.85 -0.80
N LEU A 109 3.29 4.53 -0.56
CA LEU A 109 3.10 5.41 0.59
C LEU A 109 3.17 4.67 1.92
N ALA A 110 2.40 3.58 2.11
CA ALA A 110 2.34 2.89 3.40
C ALA A 110 3.69 2.32 3.87
N PRO A 111 4.48 1.62 3.03
CA PRO A 111 5.83 1.21 3.40
C PRO A 111 6.76 2.38 3.68
N ALA A 112 6.68 3.46 2.90
CA ALA A 112 7.53 4.63 3.12
C ALA A 112 7.24 5.30 4.47
N LEU A 113 5.96 5.50 4.81
CA LEU A 113 5.56 6.02 6.11
C LEU A 113 5.96 5.08 7.25
N PHE A 114 5.79 3.77 7.06
CA PHE A 114 6.19 2.77 8.05
C PHE A 114 7.69 2.81 8.32
N SER A 115 8.50 2.81 7.26
CA SER A 115 9.96 2.93 7.33
C SER A 115 10.39 4.25 7.99
N LEU A 116 9.79 5.39 7.62
CA LEU A 116 10.07 6.68 8.24
C LEU A 116 9.74 6.70 9.72
N SER A 117 8.57 6.17 10.10
CA SER A 117 8.15 6.11 11.51
C SER A 117 9.05 5.20 12.36
N SER A 118 9.57 4.13 11.78
CA SER A 118 10.46 3.18 12.46
C SER A 118 11.94 3.56 12.36
N SER A 119 12.27 4.57 11.56
CA SER A 119 13.66 5.00 11.32
C SER A 119 14.38 5.37 12.60
N ALA A 120 13.68 5.90 13.62
CA ALA A 120 14.23 6.26 14.91
C ALA A 120 15.02 5.12 15.58
N GLN A 121 14.60 3.87 15.36
CA GLN A 121 15.26 2.68 15.92
C GLN A 121 16.69 2.47 15.39
N LEU A 122 16.99 2.98 14.19
CA LEU A 122 18.30 2.83 13.55
C LEU A 122 19.14 4.10 13.59
N GLN A 123 18.57 5.25 13.98
CA GLN A 123 19.29 6.53 13.96
C GLN A 123 20.50 6.54 14.89
N ALA A 124 20.34 6.15 16.16
CA ALA A 124 21.47 6.09 17.09
C ALA A 124 22.53 5.07 16.67
N PRO A 125 22.19 3.82 16.27
CA PRO A 125 23.15 2.89 15.69
C PRO A 125 23.92 3.47 14.49
N ILE A 126 23.23 4.07 13.52
CA ILE A 126 23.85 4.64 12.32
C ILE A 126 24.74 5.84 12.68
N GLN A 127 24.28 6.71 13.57
CA GLN A 127 25.05 7.85 14.03
C GLN A 127 26.33 7.41 14.72
N ASN A 128 26.24 6.46 15.66
CA ASN A 128 27.40 5.93 16.37
C ASN A 128 28.37 5.22 15.42
N PHE A 129 27.82 4.50 14.44
CA PHE A 129 28.60 3.73 13.49
C PHE A 129 29.33 4.59 12.45
N LEU A 130 28.68 5.60 11.89
CA LEU A 130 29.28 6.47 10.86
C LEU A 130 30.09 7.62 11.47
N PHE A 131 29.62 8.22 12.56
CA PHE A 131 30.16 9.48 13.09
C PHE A 131 30.77 9.36 14.50
N GLY A 132 30.83 8.16 15.09
CA GLY A 132 31.60 7.93 16.30
C GLY A 132 31.00 8.47 17.59
N GLY A 133 29.68 8.67 17.62
CA GLY A 133 28.97 9.16 18.80
C GLY A 133 28.33 10.52 18.55
N VAL A 134 28.75 11.55 19.28
CA VAL A 134 28.22 12.93 19.15
C VAL A 134 29.03 13.68 18.10
N PRO A 135 28.56 13.80 16.84
CA PRO A 135 29.28 14.54 15.83
C PRO A 135 29.31 16.03 16.16
N VAL A 136 30.42 16.69 15.82
CA VAL A 136 30.48 18.15 15.77
C VAL A 136 29.82 18.59 14.47
N ILE A 137 28.59 19.07 14.57
CA ILE A 137 27.81 19.52 13.41
C ILE A 137 28.20 20.97 13.09
N PRO A 138 28.58 21.30 11.84
CA PRO A 138 28.80 22.67 11.42
C PRO A 138 27.52 23.51 11.62
N GLY A 139 27.69 24.73 12.13
CA GLY A 139 26.55 25.63 12.37
C GLY A 139 25.73 25.87 11.10
N GLY A 140 24.41 25.75 11.21
CA GLY A 140 23.45 25.90 10.11
C GLY A 140 23.19 24.62 9.30
N MET A 141 23.82 23.50 9.64
CA MET A 141 23.58 22.19 9.02
C MET A 141 22.76 21.23 9.88
N GLU A 142 22.31 21.64 11.06
CA GLU A 142 21.64 20.79 12.05
C GLU A 142 20.37 20.16 11.48
N LEU A 143 19.57 20.92 10.74
CA LEU A 143 18.37 20.41 10.07
C LEU A 143 18.72 19.40 8.97
N GLN A 144 19.69 19.73 8.11
CA GLN A 144 20.13 18.87 7.00
C GLN A 144 20.70 17.56 7.53
N TYR A 145 21.50 17.62 8.58
CA TYR A 145 22.02 16.45 9.28
C TYR A 145 20.89 15.56 9.79
N ARG A 146 19.90 16.13 10.48
CA ARG A 146 18.72 15.39 10.98
C ARG A 146 17.95 14.71 9.85
N ILE A 147 17.79 15.39 8.71
CA ILE A 147 17.12 14.88 7.50
C ILE A 147 17.91 13.72 6.90
N ALA A 148 19.21 13.91 6.65
CA ALA A 148 20.07 12.86 6.09
C ALA A 148 20.09 11.62 6.98
N LEU A 149 20.18 11.79 8.31
CA LEU A 149 20.13 10.68 9.25
C LEU A 149 18.77 9.96 9.23
N THR A 150 17.65 10.68 9.15
CA THR A 150 16.32 10.06 8.95
C THR A 150 16.28 9.27 7.64
N LEU A 151 16.77 9.86 6.55
CA LEU A 151 16.78 9.24 5.23
C LEU A 151 17.60 7.95 5.25
N MET A 152 18.86 7.99 5.69
CA MET A 152 19.73 6.80 5.80
C MET A 152 19.06 5.69 6.63
N SER A 153 18.52 6.06 7.80
CA SER A 153 17.84 5.12 8.70
C SER A 153 16.58 4.53 8.07
N SER A 154 15.78 5.35 7.39
CA SER A 154 14.56 4.91 6.72
C SER A 154 14.87 3.98 5.54
N LEU A 155 15.88 4.29 4.72
CA LEU A 155 16.26 3.47 3.57
C LEU A 155 16.78 2.09 4.00
N LEU A 156 17.52 2.02 5.11
CA LEU A 156 17.91 0.74 5.71
C LEU A 156 16.71 -0.02 6.28
N PHE A 157 15.83 0.65 7.02
CA PHE A 157 14.59 0.04 7.53
C PHE A 157 13.61 -0.35 6.40
N LEU A 158 13.80 0.20 5.20
CA LEU A 158 12.94 -0.07 4.06
C LEU A 158 12.96 -1.54 3.66
N LEU A 159 14.09 -2.25 3.83
CA LEU A 159 14.18 -3.71 3.65
C LEU A 159 13.12 -4.42 4.48
N VAL A 160 13.14 -4.19 5.80
CA VAL A 160 12.18 -4.77 6.74
C VAL A 160 10.74 -4.38 6.36
N SER A 161 10.52 -3.11 6.04
CA SER A 161 9.20 -2.63 5.62
C SER A 161 8.71 -3.35 4.36
N LEU A 162 9.55 -3.48 3.33
CA LEU A 162 9.20 -4.14 2.08
C LEU A 162 8.92 -5.64 2.28
N ALA A 163 9.73 -6.33 3.08
CA ALA A 163 9.49 -7.73 3.45
C ALA A 163 8.10 -7.95 4.08
N LEU A 164 7.59 -6.97 4.84
CA LEU A 164 6.25 -7.03 5.44
C LEU A 164 5.13 -6.69 4.44
N PHE A 165 5.32 -5.67 3.60
CA PHE A 165 4.26 -5.18 2.71
C PHE A 165 4.16 -5.96 1.38
N MET A 166 5.27 -6.41 0.79
CA MET A 166 5.26 -7.11 -0.50
C MET A 166 4.38 -8.37 -0.52
N PRO A 167 4.37 -9.24 0.50
CA PRO A 167 3.44 -10.36 0.59
C PRO A 167 1.96 -9.95 0.51
N THR A 168 1.60 -8.84 1.17
CA THR A 168 0.22 -8.32 1.15
C THR A 168 -0.17 -7.87 -0.25
N TRP A 169 0.81 -7.36 -1.01
CA TRP A 169 0.59 -6.91 -2.37
C TRP A 169 0.28 -8.07 -3.29
N VAL A 170 1.12 -9.09 -3.22
CA VAL A 170 0.99 -10.34 -3.97
C VAL A 170 -0.38 -10.99 -3.74
N LEU A 171 -0.83 -11.07 -2.50
CA LEU A 171 -2.14 -11.65 -2.17
C LEU A 171 -3.31 -10.84 -2.74
N ASN A 172 -3.28 -9.51 -2.57
CA ASN A 172 -4.33 -8.63 -3.06
C ASN A 172 -4.40 -8.63 -4.60
N ASP A 173 -3.26 -8.67 -5.27
CA ASP A 173 -3.16 -8.64 -6.74
C ASP A 173 -3.42 -10.00 -7.40
N SER A 174 -3.28 -11.09 -6.64
CA SER A 174 -3.63 -12.43 -7.11
C SER A 174 -5.14 -12.68 -7.10
N GLY A 175 -5.91 -11.78 -6.49
CA GLY A 175 -7.36 -11.88 -6.37
C GLY A 175 -7.82 -12.83 -5.26
N ILE A 176 -6.96 -13.09 -4.27
CA ILE A 176 -7.31 -13.93 -3.12
C ILE A 176 -8.11 -13.09 -2.13
N VAL A 177 -9.37 -13.48 -1.92
CA VAL A 177 -10.30 -12.80 -1.04
C VAL A 177 -10.78 -13.71 0.08
N SER A 178 -11.02 -13.12 1.25
CA SER A 178 -11.76 -13.73 2.34
C SER A 178 -13.15 -13.09 2.42
N HIS A 179 -14.18 -13.89 2.62
CA HIS A 179 -15.55 -13.45 2.84
C HIS A 179 -16.16 -14.31 3.96
N LEU A 180 -17.18 -13.78 4.62
CA LEU A 180 -17.89 -14.53 5.67
C LEU A 180 -18.55 -15.78 5.07
N ARG A 181 -18.53 -16.86 5.83
CA ARG A 181 -19.26 -18.09 5.48
C ARG A 181 -20.76 -17.85 5.41
N ASP A 182 -21.45 -18.59 4.56
CA ASP A 182 -22.90 -18.47 4.34
C ASP A 182 -23.71 -18.65 5.62
N ASP A 183 -23.30 -19.57 6.50
CA ASP A 183 -23.93 -19.81 7.80
C ASP A 183 -23.84 -18.60 8.76
N LYS A 184 -22.91 -17.66 8.50
CA LYS A 184 -22.75 -16.42 9.26
C LYS A 184 -23.38 -15.21 8.58
N LEU A 185 -23.68 -15.29 7.28
CA LEU A 185 -24.33 -14.22 6.52
C LEU A 185 -25.81 -14.07 6.87
N GLU A 186 -26.47 -15.12 7.36
CA GLU A 186 -27.87 -15.04 7.82
C GLU A 186 -28.05 -14.07 9.01
N VAL A 187 -27.01 -13.87 9.81
CA VAL A 187 -27.04 -13.06 11.04
C VAL A 187 -26.44 -11.66 10.84
N ARG A 188 -25.62 -11.45 9.81
CA ARG A 188 -24.94 -10.17 9.52
C ARG A 188 -25.13 -9.75 8.06
N GLN A 189 -25.65 -8.54 7.82
CA GLN A 189 -25.79 -8.02 6.45
C GLN A 189 -24.46 -7.50 5.86
N CYS A 190 -24.38 -7.72 4.54
CA CYS A 190 -23.32 -7.46 3.57
C CYS A 190 -22.11 -8.42 3.66
N PRO A 191 -21.84 -9.24 2.61
CA PRO A 191 -20.61 -10.01 2.54
C PRO A 191 -19.41 -9.05 2.48
N ASP A 192 -18.64 -9.05 3.57
CA ASP A 192 -17.40 -8.28 3.68
C ASP A 192 -16.29 -9.01 2.93
N THR A 193 -16.32 -8.92 1.59
CA THR A 193 -15.29 -9.52 0.74
C THR A 193 -14.04 -8.65 0.80
N GLN A 194 -13.04 -9.10 1.55
CA GLN A 194 -11.77 -8.40 1.74
C GLN A 194 -10.62 -9.19 1.12
N GLY A 195 -9.63 -8.50 0.53
CA GLY A 195 -8.39 -9.18 0.14
C GLY A 195 -7.67 -9.75 1.36
N VAL A 196 -7.15 -10.98 1.28
CA VAL A 196 -6.47 -11.61 2.42
C VAL A 196 -5.24 -10.81 2.84
N GLY A 197 -4.53 -10.17 1.91
CA GLY A 197 -3.42 -9.27 2.26
C GLY A 197 -3.88 -7.95 2.89
N ARG A 198 -5.16 -7.57 2.75
CA ARG A 198 -5.67 -6.26 3.13
C ARG A 198 -5.72 -6.06 4.64
N TRP A 199 -5.95 -7.11 5.44
CA TRP A 199 -5.96 -6.95 6.91
C TRP A 199 -4.57 -6.59 7.44
N VAL A 200 -3.52 -7.30 7.02
CA VAL A 200 -2.12 -6.99 7.40
C VAL A 200 -1.75 -5.61 6.89
N GLY A 201 -2.02 -5.33 5.61
CA GLY A 201 -1.71 -4.04 5.01
C GLY A 201 -2.43 -2.87 5.70
N ASN A 202 -3.67 -3.06 6.15
CA ASN A 202 -4.43 -2.05 6.89
C ASN A 202 -3.89 -1.85 8.30
N VAL A 203 -3.48 -2.91 9.01
CA VAL A 203 -2.89 -2.80 10.35
C VAL A 203 -1.55 -2.07 10.27
N LEU A 204 -0.65 -2.50 9.40
CA LEU A 204 0.67 -1.86 9.23
C LEU A 204 0.54 -0.43 8.68
N GLY A 205 -0.32 -0.22 7.69
CA GLY A 205 -0.58 1.10 7.13
C GLY A 205 -1.29 2.03 8.13
N GLY A 206 -2.21 1.50 8.94
CA GLY A 206 -2.88 2.25 10.00
C GLY A 206 -1.92 2.66 11.11
N TYR A 207 -1.05 1.74 11.54
CA TYR A 207 0.08 2.06 12.44
C TYR A 207 0.94 3.17 11.84
N ALA A 208 1.39 3.02 10.59
CA ALA A 208 2.23 4.01 9.93
C ALA A 208 1.57 5.40 9.85
N LEU A 209 0.26 5.47 9.58
CA LEU A 209 -0.47 6.74 9.53
C LEU A 209 -0.53 7.48 10.86
N VAL A 210 -0.45 6.77 12.00
CA VAL A 210 -0.45 7.37 13.34
C VAL A 210 0.98 7.58 13.84
N ALA A 211 1.86 6.60 13.69
CA ALA A 211 3.22 6.64 14.18
C ALA A 211 4.07 7.68 13.42
N TYR A 212 3.86 7.82 12.11
CA TYR A 212 4.59 8.78 11.29
C TYR A 212 4.45 10.23 11.78
N PRO A 213 3.26 10.84 11.89
CA PRO A 213 3.15 12.23 12.34
C PRO A 213 3.70 12.44 13.76
N ILE A 214 3.53 11.46 14.65
CA ILE A 214 4.07 11.53 16.02
C ILE A 214 5.60 11.55 16.00
N SER A 215 6.22 10.58 15.32
CA SER A 215 7.69 10.48 15.22
C SER A 215 8.33 11.68 14.52
N MET A 216 7.68 12.20 13.47
CA MET A 216 8.15 13.40 12.77
C MET A 216 7.97 14.65 13.63
N PHE A 217 6.85 14.77 14.36
CA PHE A 217 6.66 15.88 15.30
C PHE A 217 7.72 15.88 16.38
N GLU A 218 7.96 14.71 16.98
CA GLU A 218 9.00 14.54 17.99
C GLU A 218 10.36 14.99 17.44
N LYS A 219 10.77 14.43 16.29
CA LYS A 219 12.12 14.61 15.75
C LYS A 219 12.38 16.02 15.20
N TYR A 220 11.41 16.63 14.53
CA TYR A 220 11.61 17.89 13.79
C TYR A 220 11.06 19.13 14.50
N PHE A 221 10.31 18.96 15.59
CA PHE A 221 9.75 20.07 16.35
C PHE A 221 10.04 19.93 17.84
N TRP A 222 9.59 18.85 18.48
CA TRP A 222 9.70 18.73 19.94
C TRP A 222 11.14 18.67 20.42
N THR A 223 11.95 17.76 19.89
CA THR A 223 13.35 17.60 20.29
C THR A 223 14.17 18.85 20.00
N PRO A 224 14.16 19.43 18.78
CA PRO A 224 14.84 20.69 18.50
C PRO A 224 14.39 21.83 19.43
N LEU A 225 13.07 21.99 19.64
CA LEU A 225 12.55 23.03 20.53
C LEU A 225 12.99 22.82 21.99
N SER A 226 13.04 21.58 22.46
CA SER A 226 13.43 21.28 23.84
C SER A 226 14.93 21.46 24.11
N VAL A 227 15.77 21.24 23.10
CA VAL A 227 17.23 21.30 23.21
C VAL A 227 17.79 22.68 22.83
N GLU A 228 17.33 23.24 21.71
CA GLU A 228 17.84 24.50 21.14
C GLU A 228 16.99 25.72 21.56
N GLY A 229 15.75 25.50 22.02
CA GLY A 229 14.90 26.55 22.56
C GLY A 229 14.61 27.69 21.57
N ALA A 230 14.91 28.93 22.00
CA ALA A 230 14.67 30.13 21.20
C ALA A 230 15.53 30.18 19.92
N ALA A 231 16.69 29.53 19.90
CA ALA A 231 17.57 29.51 18.73
C ALA A 231 16.91 28.80 17.53
N PHE A 232 16.19 27.70 17.78
CA PHE A 232 15.44 26.95 16.76
C PHE A 232 14.30 27.78 16.13
N ILE A 233 13.65 28.64 16.92
CA ILE A 233 12.61 29.53 16.41
C ILE A 233 13.25 30.66 15.58
N ALA A 234 14.35 31.23 16.06
CA ALA A 234 15.04 32.35 15.43
C ALA A 234 15.72 31.96 14.10
N SER A 235 16.18 30.72 13.94
CA SER A 235 16.81 30.24 12.70
C SER A 235 15.81 30.04 11.54
N GLY A 236 14.51 29.94 11.84
CA GLY A 236 13.48 29.60 10.84
C GLY A 236 13.43 28.11 10.49
N ASP A 237 14.22 27.28 11.16
CA ASP A 237 14.28 25.82 10.90
C ASP A 237 12.93 25.14 11.12
N TRP A 238 12.09 25.65 12.03
CA TRP A 238 10.74 25.14 12.23
C TRP A 238 9.88 25.16 10.96
N MET A 239 10.04 26.16 10.10
CA MET A 239 9.26 26.27 8.86
C MET A 239 9.79 25.29 7.81
N LEU A 240 11.13 25.17 7.71
CA LEU A 240 11.76 24.17 6.85
C LEU A 240 11.44 22.75 7.30
N SER A 241 11.35 22.50 8.61
CA SER A 241 10.89 21.24 9.20
C SER A 241 9.50 20.85 8.69
N ILE A 242 8.54 21.79 8.57
CA ILE A 242 7.20 21.48 8.00
C ILE A 242 7.32 20.97 6.57
N ILE A 243 8.11 21.67 5.74
CA ILE A 243 8.33 21.30 4.34
C ILE A 243 8.95 19.90 4.27
N TRP A 244 9.95 19.63 5.10
CA TRP A 244 10.65 18.35 5.12
C TRP A 244 9.83 17.21 5.68
N VAL A 245 9.01 17.44 6.71
CA VAL A 245 8.05 16.43 7.15
C VAL A 245 7.19 16.03 5.96
N ILE A 246 6.57 16.96 5.24
CA ILE A 246 5.75 16.61 4.06
C ILE A 246 6.60 15.98 2.93
N GLY A 247 7.84 16.43 2.73
CA GLY A 247 8.72 16.01 1.64
C GLY A 247 9.33 14.61 1.81
N LEU A 248 9.69 14.22 3.03
CA LEU A 248 10.38 12.97 3.34
C LEU A 248 9.65 11.71 2.84
N PRO A 249 8.32 11.56 3.00
CA PRO A 249 7.58 10.45 2.41
C PRO A 249 7.81 10.31 0.91
N PHE A 250 7.84 11.42 0.17
CA PHE A 250 8.06 11.36 -1.29
C PHE A 250 9.46 10.87 -1.64
N LEU A 251 10.47 11.25 -0.85
CA LEU A 251 11.84 10.77 -1.01
C LEU A 251 11.96 9.26 -0.77
N VAL A 252 11.40 8.77 0.34
CA VAL A 252 11.44 7.32 0.65
C VAL A 252 10.57 6.51 -0.31
N MET A 253 9.42 7.04 -0.73
CA MET A 253 8.56 6.42 -1.74
C MET A 253 9.31 6.18 -3.05
N ALA A 254 10.25 7.05 -3.43
CA ALA A 254 11.07 6.86 -4.62
C ALA A 254 11.72 5.48 -4.63
N PHE A 255 12.30 5.04 -3.51
CA PHE A 255 12.99 3.75 -3.40
C PHE A 255 12.04 2.54 -3.32
N VAL A 256 10.76 2.75 -2.99
CA VAL A 256 9.74 1.71 -3.01
C VAL A 256 9.20 1.45 -4.42
N LEU A 257 9.16 2.48 -5.27
CA LEU A 257 8.56 2.40 -6.60
C LEU A 257 9.18 1.33 -7.52
N PRO A 258 10.51 1.11 -7.56
CA PRO A 258 11.11 0.00 -8.32
C PRO A 258 10.54 -1.37 -7.92
N ALA A 259 10.39 -1.63 -6.63
CA ALA A 259 9.79 -2.87 -6.12
C ALA A 259 8.32 -3.03 -6.53
N VAL A 260 7.55 -1.94 -6.46
CA VAL A 260 6.14 -1.93 -6.92
C VAL A 260 6.03 -2.15 -8.43
N GLY A 261 6.95 -1.57 -9.20
CA GLY A 261 7.07 -1.79 -10.64
C GLY A 261 7.43 -3.24 -10.98
N ALA A 262 8.38 -3.83 -10.26
CA ALA A 262 8.73 -5.24 -10.38
C ALA A 262 7.52 -6.16 -10.09
N ASN A 263 6.72 -5.83 -9.05
CA ASN A 263 5.49 -6.55 -8.74
C ASN A 263 4.46 -6.50 -9.88
N GLU A 264 4.25 -5.34 -10.52
CA GLU A 264 3.36 -5.22 -11.68
C GLU A 264 3.82 -6.13 -12.83
N LEU A 265 5.11 -6.06 -13.17
CA LEU A 265 5.68 -6.84 -14.27
C LEU A 265 5.59 -8.36 -14.01
N ALA A 266 5.77 -8.76 -12.75
CA ALA A 266 5.71 -10.17 -12.34
C ALA A 266 4.28 -10.68 -12.06
N GLN A 267 3.27 -9.80 -12.01
CA GLN A 267 1.93 -10.12 -11.50
C GLN A 267 1.32 -11.35 -12.18
N LYS A 268 1.41 -11.48 -13.51
CA LYS A 268 0.85 -12.62 -14.25
C LYS A 268 1.44 -13.96 -13.79
N ARG A 269 2.74 -14.02 -13.56
CA ARG A 269 3.45 -15.24 -13.12
C ARG A 269 3.15 -15.54 -11.66
N ILE A 270 3.20 -14.51 -10.81
CA ILE A 270 2.92 -14.62 -9.38
C ILE A 270 1.50 -15.10 -9.15
N ARG A 271 0.53 -14.51 -9.85
CA ARG A 271 -0.89 -14.89 -9.74
C ARG A 271 -1.09 -16.37 -9.98
N LYS A 272 -0.54 -16.94 -11.08
CA LYS A 272 -0.65 -18.37 -11.38
C LYS A 272 -0.13 -19.25 -10.23
N ARG A 273 0.99 -18.87 -9.60
CA ARG A 273 1.58 -19.62 -8.47
C ARG A 273 0.72 -19.52 -7.22
N ILE A 274 0.29 -18.32 -6.85
CA ILE A 274 -0.52 -18.08 -5.64
C ILE A 274 -1.91 -18.69 -5.78
N THR A 275 -2.55 -18.59 -6.94
CA THR A 275 -3.86 -19.22 -7.17
C THR A 275 -3.77 -20.74 -7.13
N SER A 276 -2.71 -21.34 -7.70
CA SER A 276 -2.46 -22.78 -7.63
C SER A 276 -2.25 -23.24 -6.17
N PHE A 277 -1.49 -22.47 -5.39
CA PHE A 277 -1.32 -22.75 -3.97
C PHE A 277 -2.64 -22.61 -3.19
N ALA A 278 -3.41 -21.56 -3.47
CA ALA A 278 -4.72 -21.35 -2.85
C ALA A 278 -5.73 -22.45 -3.20
N SER A 279 -5.74 -22.95 -4.45
CA SER A 279 -6.58 -24.08 -4.84
C SER A 279 -6.17 -25.38 -4.16
N ASN A 280 -4.87 -25.61 -3.97
CA ASN A 280 -4.37 -26.75 -3.19
C ASN A 280 -4.79 -26.65 -1.71
N LEU A 281 -4.99 -25.43 -1.20
CA LEU A 281 -5.58 -25.18 0.10
C LEU A 281 -7.12 -25.28 0.10
N GLY A 282 -7.76 -25.70 -0.98
CA GLY A 282 -9.22 -25.88 -1.06
C GLY A 282 -10.01 -24.60 -1.32
N SER A 283 -9.36 -23.53 -1.80
CA SER A 283 -10.05 -22.30 -2.20
C SER A 283 -10.78 -22.50 -3.52
N VAL A 284 -12.03 -22.02 -3.63
CA VAL A 284 -12.85 -22.13 -4.85
C VAL A 284 -12.75 -20.83 -5.66
N VAL A 285 -12.87 -20.93 -6.99
CA VAL A 285 -12.93 -19.76 -7.86
C VAL A 285 -14.35 -19.21 -7.86
N VAL A 286 -14.51 -17.95 -7.43
CA VAL A 286 -15.81 -17.25 -7.39
C VAL A 286 -15.83 -16.16 -8.46
N LEU A 287 -16.85 -16.20 -9.32
CA LEU A 287 -17.08 -15.18 -10.33
C LEU A 287 -17.63 -13.91 -9.68
N LYS A 288 -17.16 -12.75 -10.13
CA LYS A 288 -17.67 -11.46 -9.66
C LYS A 288 -19.09 -11.27 -10.22
N PRO A 289 -20.14 -11.12 -9.39
CA PRO A 289 -21.46 -10.78 -9.91
C PRO A 289 -21.38 -9.41 -10.58
N HIS A 290 -21.86 -9.31 -11.82
CA HIS A 290 -21.92 -8.03 -12.52
C HIS A 290 -23.08 -7.22 -11.93
N ILE A 291 -22.76 -6.17 -11.18
CA ILE A 291 -23.78 -5.24 -10.64
C ILE A 291 -24.10 -4.23 -11.74
N GLU A 292 -25.05 -4.55 -12.61
CA GLU A 292 -25.69 -3.54 -13.46
C GLU A 292 -26.74 -2.78 -12.65
N LYS A 293 -26.70 -1.45 -12.70
CA LYS A 293 -27.83 -0.64 -12.24
C LYS A 293 -28.96 -0.81 -13.24
N ILE A 294 -29.96 -1.61 -12.89
CA ILE A 294 -31.18 -1.74 -13.68
C ILE A 294 -32.14 -0.65 -13.19
N ASP A 295 -32.22 0.45 -13.92
CA ASP A 295 -33.05 1.61 -13.55
C ASP A 295 -34.57 1.36 -13.73
N THR A 296 -34.99 0.22 -14.29
CA THR A 296 -36.43 -0.07 -14.54
C THR A 296 -36.83 -1.53 -14.34
N GLU A 297 -37.93 -1.75 -13.60
CA GLU A 297 -38.52 -3.07 -13.30
C GLU A 297 -38.85 -3.91 -14.55
N LYS A 298 -39.15 -3.26 -15.69
CA LYS A 298 -39.50 -3.93 -16.96
C LYS A 298 -38.30 -4.66 -17.58
N ALA A 299 -37.09 -4.12 -17.47
CA ALA A 299 -35.86 -4.78 -17.96
C ALA A 299 -35.53 -6.02 -17.11
N LEU A 300 -35.88 -5.97 -15.82
CA LEU A 300 -35.69 -7.05 -14.85
C LEU A 300 -36.61 -8.25 -15.12
N ALA A 301 -37.86 -8.00 -15.54
CA ALA A 301 -38.81 -9.04 -15.92
C ALA A 301 -38.47 -9.72 -17.27
N ALA A 302 -37.93 -8.96 -18.22
CA ALA A 302 -37.51 -9.49 -19.52
C ALA A 302 -36.31 -10.43 -19.41
N ARG A 303 -35.31 -10.11 -18.57
CA ARG A 303 -34.12 -10.95 -18.37
C ARG A 303 -34.36 -12.21 -17.52
N LYS A 304 -35.28 -12.20 -16.55
CA LYS A 304 -35.68 -13.42 -15.81
C LYS A 304 -36.18 -14.55 -16.73
N LYS A 305 -36.70 -14.22 -17.90
CA LYS A 305 -37.17 -15.19 -18.90
C LYS A 305 -36.01 -15.82 -19.70
N HIS A 306 -34.87 -15.13 -19.79
CA HIS A 306 -33.70 -15.56 -20.57
C HIS A 306 -32.75 -16.47 -19.75
N ILE A 307 -32.64 -16.23 -18.44
CA ILE A 307 -31.67 -16.91 -17.55
C ILE A 307 -32.01 -18.41 -17.30
N LYS A 308 -33.24 -18.86 -17.58
CA LYS A 308 -33.63 -20.27 -17.40
C LYS A 308 -33.00 -21.26 -18.40
N LYS A 309 -32.26 -20.80 -19.41
CA LYS A 309 -31.91 -21.62 -20.58
C LYS A 309 -30.45 -22.01 -20.76
N GLU A 310 -29.50 -21.43 -20.04
CA GLU A 310 -28.08 -21.66 -20.34
C GLU A 310 -27.34 -22.17 -19.10
N GLY A 311 -26.71 -23.33 -19.27
CA GLY A 311 -25.85 -23.98 -18.32
C GLY A 311 -24.47 -24.20 -18.93
N ILE A 312 -23.49 -23.64 -18.24
CA ILE A 312 -22.07 -23.96 -18.10
C ILE A 312 -21.14 -23.68 -19.30
N LEU A 313 -20.18 -22.79 -18.99
CA LEU A 313 -18.82 -22.58 -19.53
C LEU A 313 -18.69 -22.15 -21.01
N GLU A 314 -18.93 -20.87 -21.23
CA GLU A 314 -17.98 -19.93 -21.86
C GLU A 314 -18.52 -18.52 -21.56
N THR A 315 -17.78 -17.71 -20.79
CA THR A 315 -18.20 -16.34 -20.42
C THR A 315 -19.62 -16.24 -19.83
N GLU A 316 -19.90 -16.92 -18.73
CA GLU A 316 -21.23 -16.82 -18.10
C GLU A 316 -21.37 -15.59 -17.19
N GLU A 317 -22.25 -14.70 -17.62
CA GLU A 317 -22.80 -13.58 -16.86
C GLU A 317 -23.71 -14.10 -15.73
N VAL A 318 -23.14 -14.29 -14.54
CA VAL A 318 -23.94 -14.52 -13.33
C VAL A 318 -24.43 -13.17 -12.80
N ALA A 319 -25.71 -12.88 -13.03
CA ALA A 319 -26.41 -11.71 -12.49
C ALA A 319 -27.14 -12.08 -11.20
N GLU A 320 -26.70 -11.52 -10.07
CA GLU A 320 -27.45 -11.55 -8.81
C GLU A 320 -28.36 -10.32 -8.71
N ILE A 321 -29.62 -10.52 -8.34
CA ILE A 321 -30.63 -9.45 -8.21
C ILE A 321 -30.60 -8.93 -6.78
N ILE A 322 -29.99 -7.76 -6.55
CA ILE A 322 -30.15 -7.03 -5.29
C ILE A 322 -31.26 -6.00 -5.47
N ILE A 323 -32.40 -6.24 -4.83
CA ILE A 323 -33.49 -5.26 -4.74
C ILE A 323 -33.03 -4.17 -3.77
N SER A 324 -32.64 -3.01 -4.32
CA SER A 324 -32.45 -1.79 -3.54
C SER A 324 -33.78 -1.39 -2.90
N GLN A 325 -33.96 -1.68 -1.60
CA GLN A 325 -35.00 -1.05 -0.80
C GLN A 325 -34.64 0.42 -0.57
N LYS A 326 -35.02 1.31 -1.49
CA LYS A 326 -35.15 2.74 -1.19
C LYS A 326 -36.50 3.25 -1.67
N GLU A 327 -37.30 3.60 -0.65
CA GLU A 327 -38.52 4.40 -0.64
C GLU A 327 -39.78 3.83 -1.32
N PHE A 328 -40.53 3.06 -0.52
CA PHE A 328 -41.97 2.88 -0.70
C PHE A 328 -42.69 4.24 -0.52
N LYS A 329 -42.86 5.01 -1.61
CA LYS A 329 -44.02 5.91 -1.72
C LYS A 329 -45.20 5.08 -2.20
N LYS A 330 -46.07 4.71 -1.25
CA LYS A 330 -47.35 4.03 -1.53
C LYS A 330 -48.10 4.75 -2.66
N PRO A 331 -48.53 4.06 -3.73
CA PRO A 331 -49.44 4.66 -4.70
C PRO A 331 -50.79 4.95 -4.02
N LYS A 332 -51.24 6.21 -4.11
CA LYS A 332 -52.60 6.63 -3.74
C LYS A 332 -53.60 5.74 -4.49
N LYS A 333 -54.39 4.96 -3.75
CA LYS A 333 -55.54 4.23 -4.30
C LYS A 333 -56.52 5.23 -4.91
N THR A 334 -56.56 5.34 -6.23
CA THR A 334 -57.71 5.92 -6.94
C THR A 334 -58.87 4.93 -6.82
N ALA A 335 -59.87 5.32 -6.03
CA ALA A 335 -61.07 4.56 -5.81
C ALA A 335 -61.83 4.37 -7.14
N LYS A 336 -62.05 3.11 -7.53
CA LYS A 336 -63.05 2.73 -8.53
C LYS A 336 -64.43 3.12 -8.01
N LYS A 337 -65.02 4.19 -8.57
CA LYS A 337 -66.43 4.52 -8.36
C LYS A 337 -67.28 3.53 -9.16
N LYS A 338 -67.79 2.49 -8.49
CA LYS A 338 -68.91 1.68 -8.98
C LYS A 338 -70.12 2.61 -9.08
N THR A 339 -70.71 2.73 -10.27
CA THR A 339 -72.10 3.15 -10.42
C THR A 339 -72.85 2.01 -11.10
N SER A 340 -73.49 1.20 -10.27
CA SER A 340 -74.64 0.40 -10.65
C SER A 340 -75.88 1.26 -10.47
N LYS A 341 -76.67 1.50 -11.52
CA LYS A 341 -78.11 1.69 -11.38
C LYS A 341 -78.79 1.07 -12.60
N LYS A 342 -79.65 0.09 -12.31
CA LYS A 342 -80.45 -0.70 -13.23
C LYS A 342 -81.92 -0.37 -12.94
N LYS A 343 -82.74 -0.35 -13.99
CA LYS A 343 -84.22 -0.39 -14.05
C LYS A 343 -84.94 0.93 -13.71
N LYS A 344 -86.03 1.33 -14.39
CA LYS A 344 -87.03 0.60 -15.19
C LYS A 344 -87.11 1.10 -16.62
#